data_AF-V4JXM5-F1
#
_entry.id   AF-V4JXM5-F1
#
_cell.length_a   1.000
_cell.length_b   1.000
_cell.length_c   1.000
_cell.angle_alpha   90.00
_cell.angle_beta   90.00
_cell.angle_gamma   90.00
#
_symmetry.space_group_name_H-M   'P 1'
#
loop_
_entity.id
_entity.type
_entity.pdbx_description
1 polymer ?
#
loop_
_entity_poly.entity_id
_entity_poly.type
_entity_poly.pdbx_seq_one_letter_code
_entity_poly.pdbx_strand_id
1 'polypeptide(L)'
;MNEAFIMKRVFLLFGAVSLLQACTYGVVNNATTGSALNAATVTVLNGQCSGSGCSVTPVQEVTTSSGLYVFDAYSTTASKIILPSSGEEAITLMVSKSGYQPRIVYHKPKYETINYNGETRYYTQVPTVYLCPLGSLDSDGDSICNDAEARYGTNAYNSDTDGDRLSDAAELFGWSGVDLATFGANPKHKDVFIEIDYYPGLKPQSAAIDKVVQAFADAPVNNPDGVSGINLIIDLNQQIAAADVDNDLNPAWTDFDVIKNKYYHPRRTAVFHYALFANRYNGGSSSGLSRGIPAHDFIVSLGNWSTPGGPCS
;
A
#
# COMPACT_ATOMS: atom_id res chain seq x y z
N MET A 1 -22.57 15.13 27.50
CA MET A 1 -21.45 14.34 28.01
C MET A 1 -20.72 13.83 26.79
N ASN A 2 -19.52 14.38 26.54
CA ASN A 2 -18.69 14.02 25.39
C ASN A 2 -18.12 12.63 25.63
N GLU A 3 -18.67 11.62 24.96
CA GLU A 3 -18.06 10.29 24.87
C GLU A 3 -16.83 10.40 23.96
N ALA A 4 -15.66 10.18 24.55
CA ALA A 4 -14.40 10.14 23.82
C ALA A 4 -14.39 8.93 22.88
N PHE A 5 -14.30 9.20 21.59
CA PHE A 5 -14.27 8.21 20.52
C PHE A 5 -12.92 7.47 20.54
N ILE A 6 -12.88 6.24 21.06
CA ILE A 6 -11.65 5.43 21.08
C ILE A 6 -11.58 4.60 19.80
N MET A 7 -10.82 5.09 18.82
CA MET A 7 -10.45 4.37 17.60
C MET A 7 -9.39 3.29 17.94
N LYS A 8 -9.64 2.03 17.58
CA LYS A 8 -8.65 0.95 17.72
C LYS A 8 -8.32 0.37 16.35
N ARG A 9 -7.02 0.29 16.03
CA ARG A 9 -6.49 -0.35 14.83
C ARG A 9 -6.41 -1.86 15.08
N VAL A 10 -6.98 -2.67 14.17
CA VAL A 10 -6.92 -4.14 14.24
C VAL A 10 -6.22 -4.65 12.99
N PHE A 11 -5.08 -5.33 13.16
CA PHE A 11 -4.45 -6.10 12.08
C PHE A 11 -5.08 -7.49 12.07
N LEU A 12 -5.90 -7.80 11.06
CA LEU A 12 -6.44 -9.14 10.84
C LEU A 12 -5.45 -9.95 10.01
N LEU A 13 -4.92 -11.05 10.57
CA LEU A 13 -4.30 -12.10 9.76
C LEU A 13 -5.43 -12.84 9.01
N PHE A 14 -5.36 -12.87 7.68
CA PHE A 14 -6.29 -13.61 6.84
C PHE A 14 -6.10 -15.13 6.98
N GLY A 15 -6.67 -15.71 8.04
CA GLY A 15 -6.79 -17.15 8.25
C GLY A 15 -8.24 -17.53 8.51
N ALA A 16 -8.81 -18.35 7.61
CA ALA A 16 -10.20 -18.79 7.53
C ALA A 16 -11.22 -17.70 7.12
N VAL A 17 -11.74 -17.83 5.90
CA VAL A 17 -12.62 -16.87 5.21
C VAL A 17 -14.03 -16.90 5.80
N SER A 18 -14.23 -16.28 6.95
CA SER A 18 -15.45 -15.49 7.13
C SER A 18 -15.23 -14.20 6.35
N LEU A 19 -16.03 -13.93 5.31
CA LEU A 19 -16.00 -12.64 4.61
C LEU A 19 -16.14 -11.54 5.66
N LEU A 20 -15.07 -10.76 5.87
CA LEU A 20 -15.13 -9.63 6.78
C LEU A 20 -16.12 -8.63 6.18
N GLN A 21 -17.28 -8.50 6.82
CA GLN A 21 -18.25 -7.47 6.45
C GLN A 21 -17.67 -6.14 6.89
N ALA A 22 -17.27 -5.30 5.93
CA ALA A 22 -16.66 -4.01 6.21
C ALA A 22 -17.04 -2.98 5.16
N CYS A 23 -17.36 -1.76 5.59
CA CYS A 23 -17.66 -0.66 4.68
C CYS A 23 -16.38 -0.14 4.02
N THR A 24 -16.44 0.17 2.73
CA THR A 24 -15.41 0.97 2.05
C THR A 24 -15.99 2.35 1.80
N TYR A 25 -15.34 3.40 2.30
CA TYR A 25 -15.82 4.77 2.12
C TYR A 25 -14.69 5.73 1.78
N GLY A 26 -15.06 6.89 1.26
CA GLY A 26 -14.12 7.99 1.03
C GLY A 26 -14.87 9.30 0.77
N VAL A 27 -14.09 10.36 0.56
CA VAL A 27 -14.62 11.71 0.31
C VAL A 27 -14.06 12.24 -1.00
N VAL A 28 -14.93 12.86 -1.79
CA VAL A 28 -14.59 13.51 -3.05
C VAL A 28 -14.92 15.00 -2.96
N ASN A 29 -13.92 15.82 -3.25
CA ASN A 29 -13.97 17.27 -3.17
C ASN A 29 -13.54 17.91 -4.49
N ASN A 30 -13.90 19.17 -4.69
CA ASN A 30 -13.45 19.98 -5.81
C ASN A 30 -12.03 20.49 -5.53
N ALA A 31 -11.09 20.31 -6.45
CA ALA A 31 -9.71 20.77 -6.29
C ALA A 31 -9.61 22.30 -6.15
N THR A 32 -10.32 23.07 -6.95
CA THR A 32 -10.25 24.54 -6.90
C THR A 32 -10.86 25.10 -5.61
N THR A 33 -12.09 24.71 -5.26
CA THR A 33 -12.81 25.31 -4.13
C THR A 33 -12.62 24.59 -2.80
N GLY A 34 -12.30 23.29 -2.83
CA GLY A 34 -12.15 22.45 -1.63
C GLY A 34 -13.46 21.95 -1.05
N SER A 35 -14.57 22.39 -1.63
CA SER A 35 -15.89 21.96 -1.19
C SER A 35 -16.18 20.53 -1.63
N ALA A 36 -16.99 19.86 -0.83
CA ALA A 36 -17.62 18.59 -1.16
C ALA A 36 -18.22 18.58 -2.57
N LEU A 37 -17.93 17.52 -3.33
CA LEU A 37 -18.59 17.28 -4.62
C LEU A 37 -19.78 16.35 -4.43
N ASN A 38 -20.98 16.90 -4.51
CA ASN A 38 -22.21 16.12 -4.61
C ASN A 38 -22.29 15.42 -5.97
N ALA A 39 -22.86 14.22 -6.04
CA ALA A 39 -23.13 13.50 -7.28
C ALA A 39 -21.89 13.26 -8.17
N ALA A 40 -20.75 12.94 -7.56
CA ALA A 40 -19.64 12.27 -8.23
C ALA A 40 -19.86 10.75 -8.15
N THR A 41 -19.57 10.02 -9.22
CA THR A 41 -19.72 8.57 -9.28
C THR A 41 -18.40 7.90 -8.91
N VAL A 42 -18.46 6.92 -8.00
CA VAL A 42 -17.34 6.06 -7.64
C VAL A 42 -17.65 4.65 -8.12
N THR A 43 -16.89 4.18 -9.09
CA THR A 43 -17.09 2.89 -9.75
C THR A 43 -15.99 1.92 -9.33
N VAL A 44 -16.35 0.68 -8.96
CA VAL A 44 -15.39 -0.40 -8.76
C VAL A 44 -15.00 -0.96 -10.13
N LEU A 45 -13.77 -0.68 -10.57
CA LEU A 45 -13.23 -1.20 -11.83
C LEU A 45 -12.65 -2.62 -11.67
N ASN A 46 -11.97 -2.87 -10.55
CA ASN A 46 -11.46 -4.19 -10.19
C ASN A 46 -11.73 -4.44 -8.71
N GLY A 47 -12.37 -5.57 -8.41
CA GLY A 47 -12.73 -5.99 -7.07
C GLY A 47 -13.91 -6.96 -7.12
N GLN A 48 -14.00 -7.84 -6.12
CA GLN A 48 -15.16 -8.68 -5.90
C GLN A 48 -16.18 -7.91 -5.05
N CYS A 49 -17.43 -7.95 -5.45
CA CYS A 49 -18.55 -7.42 -4.68
C CYS A 49 -19.38 -8.58 -4.13
N SER A 50 -19.62 -8.60 -2.82
CA SER A 50 -20.55 -9.52 -2.17
C SER A 50 -21.63 -8.76 -1.40
N GLY A 51 -22.88 -9.25 -1.42
CA GLY A 51 -24.02 -8.63 -0.74
C GLY A 51 -25.20 -8.37 -1.68
N SER A 52 -26.33 -7.92 -1.12
CA SER A 52 -27.59 -7.73 -1.88
C SER A 52 -27.51 -6.58 -2.88
N GLY A 53 -26.61 -5.62 -2.67
CA GLY A 53 -26.37 -4.47 -3.54
C GLY A 53 -25.40 -4.73 -4.70
N CYS A 54 -24.87 -5.95 -4.85
CA CYS A 54 -23.87 -6.31 -5.85
C CYS A 54 -24.45 -6.91 -7.14
N SER A 55 -25.78 -6.93 -7.31
CA SER A 55 -26.45 -7.49 -8.49
C SER A 55 -26.37 -6.60 -9.73
N VAL A 56 -25.94 -5.34 -9.58
CA VAL A 56 -25.79 -4.37 -10.68
C VAL A 56 -24.32 -4.20 -11.02
N THR A 57 -23.99 -4.30 -12.31
CA THR A 57 -22.65 -4.06 -12.86
C THR A 57 -22.68 -2.86 -13.81
N PRO A 58 -21.72 -1.92 -13.72
CA PRO A 58 -20.65 -1.90 -12.74
C PRO A 58 -21.15 -1.55 -11.33
N VAL A 59 -20.45 -2.06 -10.31
CA VAL A 59 -20.74 -1.72 -8.92
C VAL A 59 -20.30 -0.28 -8.69
N GLN A 60 -21.22 0.55 -8.24
CA GLN A 60 -20.97 1.98 -8.07
C GLN A 60 -21.72 2.56 -6.88
N GLU A 61 -21.20 3.70 -6.42
CA GLU A 61 -21.83 4.61 -5.48
C GLU A 61 -21.77 6.04 -5.99
N VAL A 62 -22.62 6.89 -5.42
CA VAL A 62 -22.66 8.32 -5.75
C VAL A 62 -22.46 9.12 -4.48
N THR A 63 -21.63 10.15 -4.54
CA THR A 63 -21.35 10.99 -3.39
C THR A 63 -22.56 11.83 -2.97
N THR A 64 -22.74 12.00 -1.67
CA THR A 64 -23.76 12.88 -1.09
C THR A 64 -23.35 14.36 -1.15
N SER A 65 -24.18 15.27 -0.62
CA SER A 65 -23.85 16.69 -0.50
C SER A 65 -22.59 16.99 0.32
N SER A 66 -22.14 16.07 1.16
CA SER A 66 -20.87 16.17 1.90
C SER A 66 -19.68 15.57 1.16
N GLY A 67 -19.86 15.11 -0.09
CA GLY A 67 -18.80 14.47 -0.87
C GLY A 67 -18.53 13.02 -0.46
N LEU A 68 -19.25 12.50 0.53
CA LEU A 68 -19.09 11.15 1.07
C LEU A 68 -19.73 10.12 0.13
N TYR A 69 -19.03 9.04 -0.15
CA TYR A 69 -19.59 7.80 -0.69
C TYR A 69 -19.31 6.65 0.27
N VAL A 70 -20.21 5.66 0.33
CA VAL A 70 -20.05 4.48 1.18
C VAL A 70 -20.56 3.25 0.44
N PHE A 71 -19.67 2.29 0.19
CA PHE A 71 -20.06 0.91 -0.09
C PHE A 71 -20.43 0.27 1.24
N ASP A 72 -21.71 0.32 1.59
CA ASP A 72 -22.20 -0.07 2.91
C ASP A 72 -22.34 -1.59 3.05
N ALA A 73 -21.47 -2.21 3.84
CA ALA A 73 -21.51 -3.64 4.12
C ALA A 73 -22.67 -4.05 5.05
N TYR A 74 -23.28 -3.10 5.77
CA TYR A 74 -24.30 -3.36 6.79
C TYR A 74 -25.70 -2.91 6.36
N SER A 75 -25.86 -2.42 5.13
CA SER A 75 -27.17 -2.07 4.59
C SER A 75 -28.10 -3.27 4.55
N THR A 76 -29.32 -3.11 5.07
CA THR A 76 -30.35 -4.15 5.05
C THR A 76 -31.04 -4.30 3.70
N THR A 77 -30.89 -3.31 2.81
CA THR A 77 -31.57 -3.27 1.51
C THR A 77 -30.61 -3.47 0.34
N ALA A 78 -29.35 -3.04 0.46
CA ALA A 78 -28.36 -3.09 -0.62
C ALA A 78 -26.94 -3.17 -0.07
N SER A 79 -26.59 -4.24 0.64
CA SER A 79 -25.23 -4.42 1.18
C SER A 79 -24.20 -4.59 0.08
N LYS A 80 -23.05 -3.92 0.21
CA LYS A 80 -21.91 -4.01 -0.71
C LYS A 80 -20.62 -4.18 0.07
N ILE A 81 -20.04 -5.37 0.00
CA ILE A 81 -18.73 -5.71 0.55
C ILE A 81 -17.77 -5.79 -0.62
N ILE A 82 -16.79 -4.89 -0.67
CA ILE A 82 -15.83 -4.80 -1.77
C ILE A 82 -14.47 -5.30 -1.29
N LEU A 83 -13.96 -6.34 -1.97
CA LEU A 83 -12.67 -6.96 -1.67
C LEU A 83 -11.79 -7.01 -2.92
N PRO A 84 -10.46 -7.01 -2.79
CA PRO A 84 -9.58 -7.28 -3.92
C PRO A 84 -9.96 -8.59 -4.62
N SER A 85 -9.82 -8.62 -5.94
CA SER A 85 -9.99 -9.86 -6.72
C SER A 85 -8.91 -10.89 -6.37
N SER A 86 -9.17 -12.17 -6.63
CA SER A 86 -8.18 -13.23 -6.41
C SER A 86 -6.88 -12.91 -7.15
N GLY A 87 -5.75 -12.90 -6.43
CA GLY A 87 -4.44 -12.55 -6.98
C GLY A 87 -4.15 -11.05 -7.03
N GLU A 88 -5.10 -10.19 -6.67
CA GLU A 88 -4.90 -8.74 -6.50
C GLU A 88 -4.69 -8.40 -5.02
N GLU A 89 -3.93 -7.33 -4.76
CA GLU A 89 -3.72 -6.84 -3.38
C GLU A 89 -4.59 -5.63 -3.02
N ALA A 90 -5.18 -4.98 -4.02
CA ALA A 90 -6.00 -3.80 -3.87
C ALA A 90 -7.24 -3.87 -4.76
N ILE A 91 -8.28 -3.13 -4.38
CA ILE A 91 -9.40 -2.81 -5.27
C ILE A 91 -9.01 -1.60 -6.13
N THR A 92 -9.58 -1.49 -7.33
CA THR A 92 -9.42 -0.31 -8.18
C THR A 92 -10.74 0.44 -8.24
N LEU A 93 -10.72 1.68 -7.79
CA LEU A 93 -11.85 2.61 -7.85
C LEU A 93 -11.59 3.66 -8.92
N MET A 94 -12.63 4.02 -9.67
CA MET A 94 -12.64 5.18 -10.55
C MET A 94 -13.61 6.21 -10.00
N VAL A 95 -13.10 7.38 -9.64
CA VAL A 95 -13.89 8.54 -9.23
C VAL A 95 -14.07 9.43 -10.45
N SER A 96 -15.32 9.73 -10.80
CA SER A 96 -15.64 10.50 -12.00
C SER A 96 -16.82 11.44 -11.77
N LYS A 97 -16.79 12.59 -12.46
CA LYS A 97 -17.90 13.55 -12.49
C LYS A 97 -17.82 14.34 -13.78
N SER A 98 -18.97 14.57 -14.43
CA SER A 98 -19.01 15.44 -15.62
C SER A 98 -18.44 16.82 -15.32
N GLY A 99 -17.54 17.30 -16.18
CA GLY A 99 -16.79 18.54 -15.98
C GLY A 99 -15.49 18.40 -15.20
N TYR A 100 -15.09 17.19 -14.80
CA TYR A 100 -13.86 16.91 -14.06
C TYR A 100 -13.00 15.84 -14.75
N GLN A 101 -11.68 15.92 -14.56
CA GLN A 101 -10.72 14.85 -14.85
C GLN A 101 -11.04 13.64 -13.96
N PRO A 102 -11.21 12.40 -14.49
CA PRO A 102 -11.42 11.22 -13.67
C PRO A 102 -10.14 10.83 -12.92
N ARG A 103 -10.29 10.14 -11.78
CA ARG A 103 -9.17 9.65 -10.96
C ARG A 103 -9.31 8.16 -10.70
N ILE A 104 -8.25 7.41 -10.95
CA ILE A 104 -8.10 6.03 -10.47
C ILE A 104 -7.46 6.06 -9.09
N VAL A 105 -7.99 5.26 -8.17
CA VAL A 105 -7.44 5.05 -6.83
C VAL A 105 -7.35 3.55 -6.57
N TYR A 106 -6.16 3.08 -6.19
CA TYR A 106 -5.95 1.74 -5.67
C TYR A 106 -6.14 1.77 -4.16
N HIS A 107 -6.90 0.81 -3.63
CA HIS A 107 -7.16 0.73 -2.20
C HIS A 107 -6.96 -0.69 -1.69
N LYS A 108 -5.97 -0.91 -0.82
CA LYS A 108 -5.78 -2.15 -0.08
C LYS A 108 -6.53 -2.02 1.24
N PRO A 109 -7.64 -2.75 1.46
CA PRO A 109 -8.43 -2.57 2.67
C PRO A 109 -7.62 -2.79 3.96
N LYS A 110 -7.38 -1.71 4.69
CA LYS A 110 -6.90 -1.73 6.07
C LYS A 110 -8.07 -1.42 6.97
N TYR A 111 -8.57 -2.45 7.66
CA TYR A 111 -9.81 -2.33 8.42
C TYR A 111 -9.58 -1.76 9.80
N GLU A 112 -10.40 -0.80 10.16
CA GLU A 112 -10.55 -0.27 11.51
C GLU A 112 -11.90 -0.66 12.08
N THR A 113 -12.05 -0.56 13.39
CA THR A 113 -13.28 -0.92 14.09
C THR A 113 -13.92 0.28 14.79
N ILE A 114 -15.25 0.33 14.76
CA ILE A 114 -16.07 1.24 15.54
C ILE A 114 -17.14 0.44 16.30
N ASN A 115 -17.48 0.84 17.53
CA ASN A 115 -18.69 0.37 18.19
C ASN A 115 -19.85 1.27 17.77
N TYR A 116 -20.84 0.71 17.09
CA TYR A 116 -22.03 1.42 16.65
C TYR A 116 -23.27 0.69 17.17
N ASN A 117 -24.04 1.34 18.04
CA ASN A 117 -25.22 0.77 18.69
C ASN A 117 -24.97 -0.57 19.40
N GLY A 118 -23.79 -0.73 20.02
CA GLY A 118 -23.43 -1.97 20.72
C GLY A 118 -22.83 -3.06 19.84
N GLU A 119 -22.73 -2.84 18.52
CA GLU A 119 -22.13 -3.77 17.57
C GLU A 119 -20.77 -3.28 17.07
N THR A 120 -19.79 -4.18 16.97
CA THR A 120 -18.52 -3.87 16.31
C THR A 120 -18.72 -3.87 14.80
N ARG A 121 -18.43 -2.73 14.17
CA ARG A 121 -18.40 -2.58 12.72
C ARG A 121 -16.99 -2.31 12.23
N TYR A 122 -16.70 -2.83 11.05
CA TYR A 122 -15.44 -2.69 10.34
C TYR A 122 -15.62 -1.71 9.20
N TYR A 123 -14.60 -0.91 8.96
CA TYR A 123 -14.57 0.01 7.84
C TYR A 123 -13.14 0.19 7.34
N THR A 124 -13.00 0.62 6.10
CA THR A 124 -11.74 1.05 5.53
C THR A 124 -11.96 2.35 4.77
N GLN A 125 -11.03 3.29 4.94
CA GLN A 125 -11.11 4.61 4.33
C GLN A 125 -10.17 4.68 3.14
N VAL A 126 -10.73 5.03 1.98
CA VAL A 126 -9.98 5.38 0.77
C VAL A 126 -9.44 6.81 0.92
N PRO A 127 -8.24 7.12 0.39
CA PRO A 127 -7.70 8.49 0.38
C PRO A 127 -8.70 9.51 -0.16
N THR A 128 -8.65 10.74 0.38
CA THR A 128 -9.51 11.83 -0.09
C THR A 128 -9.13 12.22 -1.50
N VAL A 129 -10.11 12.33 -2.39
CA VAL A 129 -9.90 12.69 -3.80
C VAL A 129 -10.32 14.14 -4.04
N TYR A 130 -9.38 14.97 -4.47
CA TYR A 130 -9.66 16.31 -5.01
C TYR A 130 -9.73 16.21 -6.55
N LEU A 131 -10.95 16.15 -7.10
CA LEU A 131 -11.13 16.12 -8.55
C LEU A 131 -10.82 17.48 -9.16
N CYS A 132 -9.96 17.47 -10.17
CA CYS A 132 -9.61 18.63 -10.98
C CYS A 132 -10.69 18.91 -12.02
N PRO A 133 -11.26 20.13 -12.09
CA PRO A 133 -12.08 20.53 -13.23
C PRO A 133 -11.34 20.33 -14.56
N LEU A 134 -12.06 20.03 -15.64
CA LEU A 134 -11.45 19.92 -16.97
C LEU A 134 -10.76 21.23 -17.35
N GLY A 135 -9.53 21.14 -17.87
CA GLY A 135 -8.71 22.31 -18.23
C GLY A 135 -7.95 22.95 -17.05
N SER A 136 -8.02 22.38 -15.84
CA SER A 136 -7.14 22.78 -14.74
C SER A 136 -5.68 22.61 -15.14
N LEU A 137 -4.83 23.54 -14.70
CA LEU A 137 -3.40 23.48 -14.94
C LEU A 137 -2.78 22.36 -14.08
N ASP A 138 -1.95 21.55 -14.71
CA ASP A 138 -1.08 20.53 -14.13
C ASP A 138 0.32 20.86 -14.68
N SER A 139 1.15 21.43 -13.82
CA SER A 139 2.36 22.14 -14.25
C SER A 139 3.60 21.26 -14.35
N ASP A 140 3.65 20.14 -13.63
CA ASP A 140 4.70 19.13 -13.74
C ASP A 140 4.27 17.86 -14.49
N GLY A 141 2.97 17.69 -14.75
CA GLY A 141 2.43 16.62 -15.58
C GLY A 141 2.31 15.29 -14.85
N ASP A 142 2.29 15.26 -13.52
CA ASP A 142 2.15 14.04 -12.72
C ASP A 142 0.69 13.55 -12.63
N SER A 143 -0.24 14.26 -13.29
CA SER A 143 -1.69 14.10 -13.33
C SER A 143 -2.45 14.75 -12.18
N ILE A 144 -1.83 15.36 -11.19
CA ILE A 144 -2.49 16.17 -10.16
C ILE A 144 -2.45 17.63 -10.61
N CYS A 145 -3.61 18.31 -10.64
CA CYS A 145 -3.61 19.74 -10.96
C CYS A 145 -3.06 20.58 -9.79
N ASN A 146 -2.48 21.74 -10.09
CA ASN A 146 -1.89 22.64 -9.10
C ASN A 146 -2.83 22.93 -7.90
N ASP A 147 -4.13 23.09 -8.15
CA ASP A 147 -5.14 23.32 -7.12
C ASP A 147 -5.31 22.11 -6.17
N ALA A 148 -5.21 20.88 -6.69
CA ALA A 148 -5.28 19.66 -5.90
C ALA A 148 -3.97 19.44 -5.13
N GLU A 149 -2.82 19.70 -5.75
CA GLU A 149 -1.51 19.63 -5.09
C GLU A 149 -1.41 20.56 -3.89
N ALA A 150 -1.89 21.80 -4.02
CA ALA A 150 -2.00 22.74 -2.91
C ALA A 150 -2.83 22.17 -1.73
N ARG A 151 -3.75 21.23 -1.97
CA ARG A 151 -4.55 20.58 -0.91
C ARG A 151 -3.89 19.34 -0.34
N TYR A 152 -3.15 18.60 -1.14
CA TYR A 152 -2.30 17.51 -0.66
C TYR A 152 -1.04 18.03 0.06
N GLY A 153 -0.69 19.29 -0.18
CA GLY A 153 0.51 19.94 0.32
C GLY A 153 1.75 19.57 -0.48
N THR A 154 1.58 19.10 -1.72
CA THR A 154 2.65 18.78 -2.66
C THR A 154 3.06 20.02 -3.47
N ASN A 155 4.16 19.91 -4.21
CA ASN A 155 4.74 21.01 -4.97
C ASN A 155 4.32 20.95 -6.43
N ALA A 156 3.48 21.90 -6.83
CA ALA A 156 2.93 22.01 -8.16
C ALA A 156 3.86 22.25 -9.34
N TYR A 157 5.17 22.10 -9.16
CA TYR A 157 6.15 22.17 -10.24
C TYR A 157 7.16 21.04 -10.12
N ASN A 158 6.85 20.01 -9.34
CA ASN A 158 7.70 18.87 -9.11
C ASN A 158 6.86 17.62 -8.83
N SER A 159 6.80 16.74 -9.83
CA SER A 159 5.98 15.52 -9.82
C SER A 159 6.32 14.52 -8.71
N ASP A 160 7.45 14.71 -8.03
CA ASP A 160 8.01 13.88 -6.96
C ASP A 160 8.49 14.84 -5.86
N THR A 161 7.56 15.27 -5.02
CA THR A 161 7.73 16.43 -4.14
C THR A 161 8.90 16.26 -3.18
N ASP A 162 9.12 15.06 -2.67
CA ASP A 162 10.23 14.77 -1.76
C ASP A 162 11.50 14.26 -2.44
N GLY A 163 11.44 13.79 -3.69
CA GLY A 163 12.57 13.36 -4.50
C GLY A 163 13.02 11.92 -4.25
N ASP A 164 12.12 10.99 -3.91
CA ASP A 164 12.41 9.57 -3.70
C ASP A 164 12.21 8.69 -4.95
N ARG A 165 11.77 9.29 -6.06
CA ARG A 165 11.44 8.68 -7.37
C ARG A 165 10.08 8.00 -7.44
N LEU A 166 9.21 8.21 -6.47
CA LEU A 166 7.78 7.96 -6.58
C LEU A 166 7.13 9.30 -6.94
N SER A 167 6.11 9.27 -7.80
CA SER A 167 5.37 10.49 -8.09
C SER A 167 4.34 10.75 -7.00
N ASP A 168 4.00 12.00 -6.75
CA ASP A 168 2.99 12.38 -5.75
C ASP A 168 1.66 11.64 -6.01
N ALA A 169 1.27 11.52 -7.28
CA ALA A 169 0.12 10.71 -7.70
C ALA A 169 0.22 9.22 -7.34
N ALA A 170 1.40 8.60 -7.47
CA ALA A 170 1.60 7.19 -7.15
C ALA A 170 1.50 6.96 -5.64
N GLU A 171 2.05 7.85 -4.83
CA GLU A 171 2.01 7.76 -3.37
C GLU A 171 0.61 8.00 -2.82
N LEU A 172 -0.14 8.96 -3.38
CA LEU A 172 -1.50 9.29 -2.93
C LEU A 172 -2.56 8.29 -3.40
N PHE A 173 -2.43 7.75 -4.61
CA PHE A 173 -3.48 6.95 -5.24
C PHE A 173 -3.05 5.54 -5.63
N GLY A 174 -1.79 5.19 -5.43
CA GLY A 174 -1.21 3.91 -5.79
C GLY A 174 -0.71 3.85 -7.25
N TRP A 175 -0.02 2.77 -7.56
CA TRP A 175 0.57 2.52 -8.87
C TRP A 175 0.34 1.07 -9.31
N SER A 176 -0.19 0.87 -10.52
CA SER A 176 -0.27 -0.44 -11.18
C SER A 176 -0.91 -1.57 -10.35
N GLY A 177 -1.87 -1.27 -9.47
CA GLY A 177 -2.52 -2.27 -8.60
C GLY A 177 -1.98 -2.32 -7.17
N VAL A 178 -0.98 -1.50 -6.84
CA VAL A 178 -0.41 -1.36 -5.51
C VAL A 178 -0.97 -0.09 -4.86
N ASP A 179 -1.50 -0.18 -3.65
CA ASP A 179 -1.91 0.99 -2.84
C ASP A 179 -0.75 1.41 -1.92
N LEU A 180 0.05 2.38 -2.37
CA LEU A 180 1.20 2.90 -1.64
C LEU A 180 0.78 3.68 -0.38
N ALA A 181 -0.32 4.44 -0.45
CA ALA A 181 -0.83 5.21 0.69
C ALA A 181 -1.13 4.30 1.90
N THR A 182 -1.76 3.13 1.69
CA THR A 182 -2.05 2.20 2.79
C THR A 182 -0.78 1.58 3.40
N PHE A 183 0.27 1.41 2.60
CA PHE A 183 1.58 0.98 3.10
C PHE A 183 2.30 2.07 3.90
N GLY A 184 1.89 3.34 3.75
CA GLY A 184 2.40 4.46 4.51
C GLY A 184 3.22 5.46 3.69
N ALA A 185 3.05 5.47 2.36
CA ALA A 185 3.69 6.44 1.50
C ALA A 185 3.33 7.88 1.89
N ASN A 186 4.25 8.81 1.68
CA ASN A 186 4.06 10.22 1.97
C ASN A 186 4.83 11.09 0.96
N PRO A 187 4.13 11.81 0.05
CA PRO A 187 4.75 12.65 -0.99
C PRO A 187 5.73 13.73 -0.51
N LYS A 188 5.82 13.93 0.80
CA LYS A 188 6.61 14.97 1.44
C LYS A 188 7.69 14.37 2.34
N HIS A 189 7.92 13.07 2.30
CA HIS A 189 8.88 12.36 3.12
C HIS A 189 9.37 11.10 2.44
N LYS A 190 10.64 11.11 2.04
CA LYS A 190 11.23 10.06 1.21
C LYS A 190 10.94 8.67 1.74
N ASP A 191 10.40 7.83 0.88
CA ASP A 191 10.04 6.46 1.16
C ASP A 191 11.00 5.47 0.48
N VAL A 192 11.19 4.31 1.12
CA VAL A 192 11.83 3.15 0.48
C VAL A 192 11.01 1.92 0.80
N PHE A 193 10.52 1.25 -0.25
CA PHE A 193 9.71 0.04 -0.12
C PHE A 193 10.56 -1.21 -0.28
N ILE A 194 10.45 -2.14 0.67
CA ILE A 194 11.10 -3.45 0.61
C ILE A 194 10.07 -4.54 0.84
N GLU A 195 9.97 -5.47 -0.10
CA GLU A 195 9.28 -6.74 0.11
C GLU A 195 10.29 -7.78 0.56
N ILE A 196 9.99 -8.47 1.66
CA ILE A 196 10.85 -9.51 2.20
C ILE A 196 10.12 -10.86 2.16
N ASP A 197 10.68 -11.77 1.37
CA ASP A 197 10.37 -13.19 1.46
C ASP A 197 11.49 -13.94 2.18
N TYR A 198 11.16 -15.07 2.80
CA TYR A 198 12.09 -15.80 3.65
C TYR A 198 11.91 -17.31 3.56
N TYR A 199 13.01 -18.05 3.68
CA TYR A 199 12.96 -19.51 3.81
C TYR A 199 12.44 -19.95 5.18
N PRO A 200 11.94 -21.19 5.29
CA PRO A 200 11.51 -21.77 6.57
C PRO A 200 12.59 -21.61 7.66
N GLY A 201 12.20 -21.07 8.81
CA GLY A 201 13.11 -20.83 9.94
C GLY A 201 13.99 -19.57 9.81
N LEU A 202 13.93 -18.85 8.69
CA LEU A 202 14.72 -17.64 8.44
C LEU A 202 13.89 -16.35 8.50
N LYS A 203 12.68 -16.41 9.06
CA LYS A 203 11.85 -15.21 9.26
C LYS A 203 12.61 -14.19 10.11
N PRO A 204 12.82 -12.95 9.65
CA PRO A 204 13.45 -11.92 10.45
C PRO A 204 12.66 -11.65 11.73
N GLN A 205 13.35 -11.45 12.84
CA GLN A 205 12.73 -11.01 14.08
C GLN A 205 12.25 -9.56 13.93
N SER A 206 11.07 -9.24 14.47
CA SER A 206 10.52 -7.88 14.43
C SER A 206 11.51 -6.85 15.00
N ALA A 207 12.16 -7.15 16.12
CA ALA A 207 13.15 -6.26 16.72
C ALA A 207 14.39 -6.00 15.83
N ALA A 208 14.73 -6.92 14.91
CA ALA A 208 15.81 -6.70 13.96
C ALA A 208 15.35 -5.78 12.82
N ILE A 209 14.12 -5.96 12.33
CA ILE A 209 13.48 -5.06 11.37
C ILE A 209 13.38 -3.64 11.96
N ASP A 210 12.89 -3.51 13.19
CA ASP A 210 12.70 -2.21 13.86
C ASP A 210 14.01 -1.43 13.98
N LYS A 211 15.14 -2.11 14.22
CA LYS A 211 16.47 -1.47 14.24
C LYS A 211 16.87 -0.88 12.88
N VAL A 212 16.55 -1.57 11.78
CA VAL A 212 16.86 -1.08 10.43
C VAL A 212 15.93 0.07 10.06
N VAL A 213 14.63 -0.05 10.36
CA VAL A 213 13.65 1.02 10.16
C VAL A 213 14.07 2.27 10.94
N GLN A 214 14.47 2.13 12.22
CA GLN A 214 14.95 3.25 13.02
C GLN A 214 16.23 3.88 12.44
N ALA A 215 17.16 3.06 11.93
CA ALA A 215 18.38 3.60 11.31
C ALA A 215 18.09 4.45 10.06
N PHE A 216 17.06 4.11 9.28
CA PHE A 216 16.60 4.93 8.16
C PHE A 216 15.87 6.20 8.64
N ALA A 217 15.03 6.08 9.68
CA ALA A 217 14.37 7.24 10.28
C ALA A 217 15.37 8.24 10.89
N ASP A 218 16.50 7.78 11.43
CA ASP A 218 17.56 8.62 11.98
C ASP A 218 18.53 9.19 10.92
N ALA A 219 18.34 8.84 9.64
CA ALA A 219 19.23 9.30 8.58
C ALA A 219 19.18 10.83 8.44
N PRO A 220 20.32 11.52 8.22
CA PRO A 220 20.37 12.97 8.11
C PRO A 220 19.93 13.45 6.71
N VAL A 221 18.72 13.08 6.32
CA VAL A 221 18.08 13.41 5.04
C VAL A 221 16.94 14.37 5.31
N ASN A 222 16.89 15.49 4.58
CA ASN A 222 15.84 16.49 4.76
C ASN A 222 14.66 16.20 3.83
N ASN A 223 13.46 16.48 4.33
CA ASN A 223 12.21 16.28 3.60
C ASN A 223 11.34 17.55 3.59
N PRO A 224 10.46 17.71 2.58
CA PRO A 224 9.51 18.82 2.50
C PRO A 224 8.59 18.98 3.72
N ASP A 225 8.28 17.89 4.44
CA ASP A 225 7.48 17.93 5.66
C ASP A 225 8.21 18.49 6.90
N GLY A 226 9.51 18.78 6.77
CA GLY A 226 10.35 19.31 7.84
C GLY A 226 10.87 18.26 8.83
N VAL A 227 10.59 16.97 8.61
CA VAL A 227 11.07 15.85 9.42
C VAL A 227 12.27 15.22 8.72
N SER A 228 13.41 15.11 9.40
CA SER A 228 14.56 14.37 8.85
C SER A 228 14.33 12.86 8.90
N GLY A 229 14.95 12.15 7.97
CA GLY A 229 14.90 10.69 7.91
C GLY A 229 14.47 10.17 6.54
N ILE A 230 14.37 8.85 6.45
CA ILE A 230 13.75 8.12 5.35
C ILE A 230 12.74 7.16 5.97
N ASN A 231 11.53 7.11 5.43
CA ASN A 231 10.52 6.17 5.84
C ASN A 231 10.76 4.83 5.14
N LEU A 232 11.39 3.89 5.86
CA LEU A 232 11.62 2.54 5.36
C LEU A 232 10.39 1.66 5.58
N ILE A 233 9.69 1.36 4.49
CA ILE A 233 8.46 0.58 4.49
C ILE A 233 8.78 -0.87 4.14
N ILE A 234 8.69 -1.75 5.14
CA ILE A 234 8.97 -3.18 4.99
C ILE A 234 7.67 -3.98 4.96
N ASP A 235 7.39 -4.63 3.82
CA ASP A 235 6.38 -5.67 3.71
C ASP A 235 7.04 -7.04 3.93
N LEU A 236 7.03 -7.52 5.17
CA LEU A 236 7.47 -8.89 5.48
C LEU A 236 6.38 -9.86 5.03
N ASN A 237 6.49 -10.30 3.78
CA ASN A 237 5.43 -10.98 3.05
C ASN A 237 5.37 -12.47 3.39
N GLN A 238 5.98 -13.35 2.60
CA GLN A 238 5.69 -14.78 2.67
C GLN A 238 6.89 -15.67 2.94
N GLN A 239 6.60 -16.79 3.62
CA GLN A 239 7.56 -17.89 3.73
C GLN A 239 7.56 -18.67 2.41
N ILE A 240 8.73 -18.88 1.83
CA ILE A 240 8.90 -19.77 0.68
C ILE A 240 8.53 -21.20 1.07
N ALA A 241 7.85 -21.91 0.17
CA ALA A 241 7.46 -23.29 0.43
C ALA A 241 8.71 -24.17 0.55
N ALA A 242 8.70 -25.13 1.48
CA ALA A 242 9.87 -25.99 1.72
C ALA A 242 10.33 -26.76 0.46
N ALA A 243 9.41 -27.05 -0.46
CA ALA A 243 9.71 -27.71 -1.74
C ALA A 243 10.47 -26.82 -2.74
N ASP A 244 10.42 -25.50 -2.55
CA ASP A 244 11.06 -24.50 -3.41
C ASP A 244 12.33 -23.92 -2.77
N VAL A 245 12.73 -24.39 -1.59
CA VAL A 245 13.95 -23.93 -0.93
C VAL A 245 15.18 -24.43 -1.69
N ASP A 246 16.03 -23.49 -2.08
CA ASP A 246 17.39 -23.78 -2.53
C ASP A 246 18.38 -23.47 -1.39
N ASN A 247 18.98 -24.51 -0.81
CA ASN A 247 19.91 -24.33 0.30
C ASN A 247 21.18 -23.56 -0.11
N ASP A 248 21.48 -23.43 -1.41
CA ASP A 248 22.63 -22.71 -1.94
C ASP A 248 22.35 -22.15 -3.33
N LEU A 249 21.80 -20.94 -3.40
CA LEU A 249 21.56 -20.23 -4.67
C LEU A 249 22.87 -20.12 -5.46
N ASN A 250 23.06 -20.94 -6.50
CA ASN A 250 24.34 -21.14 -7.18
C ASN A 250 24.15 -21.64 -8.64
N PRO A 251 24.15 -20.72 -9.63
CA PRO A 251 24.54 -19.32 -9.51
C PRO A 251 23.51 -18.44 -8.81
N ALA A 252 23.97 -17.60 -7.87
CA ALA A 252 23.12 -16.80 -6.98
C ALA A 252 21.91 -16.13 -7.65
N TRP A 253 22.14 -15.40 -8.74
CA TRP A 253 21.06 -14.66 -9.41
C TRP A 253 20.16 -15.53 -10.27
N THR A 254 20.68 -16.60 -10.89
CA THR A 254 19.88 -17.51 -11.69
C THR A 254 18.87 -18.24 -10.82
N ASP A 255 19.29 -18.77 -9.69
CA ASP A 255 18.40 -19.50 -8.78
C ASP A 255 17.52 -18.55 -7.97
N PHE A 256 18.01 -17.36 -7.61
CA PHE A 256 17.20 -16.31 -7.01
C PHE A 256 16.02 -15.92 -7.92
N ASP A 257 16.26 -15.77 -9.22
CA ASP A 257 15.22 -15.43 -10.19
C ASP A 257 14.17 -16.53 -10.33
N VAL A 258 14.52 -17.82 -10.11
CA VAL A 258 13.54 -18.92 -10.05
C VAL A 258 12.56 -18.71 -8.89
N ILE A 259 13.07 -18.31 -7.72
CA ILE A 259 12.22 -17.99 -6.55
C ILE A 259 11.40 -16.73 -6.82
N LYS A 260 12.05 -15.63 -7.21
CA LYS A 260 11.37 -14.35 -7.46
C LYS A 260 10.24 -14.50 -8.48
N ASN A 261 10.46 -15.20 -9.59
CA ASN A 261 9.44 -15.38 -10.63
C ASN A 261 8.18 -16.13 -10.15
N LYS A 262 8.28 -16.92 -9.08
CA LYS A 262 7.16 -17.68 -8.51
C LYS A 262 6.47 -16.93 -7.36
N TYR A 263 7.22 -16.15 -6.60
CA TYR A 263 6.79 -15.60 -5.32
C TYR A 263 6.54 -14.08 -5.35
N TYR A 264 7.29 -13.34 -6.15
CA TYR A 264 7.18 -11.89 -6.25
C TYR A 264 6.19 -11.48 -7.35
N HIS A 265 5.21 -10.65 -7.00
CA HIS A 265 4.21 -10.22 -7.97
C HIS A 265 4.73 -9.08 -8.86
N PRO A 266 4.67 -9.18 -10.20
CA PRO A 266 5.24 -8.18 -11.11
C PRO A 266 4.76 -6.74 -10.91
N ARG A 267 3.52 -6.57 -10.41
CA ARG A 267 2.93 -5.24 -10.10
C ARG A 267 3.77 -4.38 -9.16
N ARG A 268 4.59 -5.01 -8.32
CA ARG A 268 5.44 -4.33 -7.32
C ARG A 268 6.81 -3.92 -7.88
N THR A 269 7.22 -4.42 -9.05
CA THR A 269 8.58 -4.22 -9.62
C THR A 269 8.99 -2.76 -9.79
N ALA A 270 8.04 -1.86 -10.02
CA ALA A 270 8.33 -0.44 -10.20
C ALA A 270 8.62 0.30 -8.88
N VAL A 271 8.21 -0.26 -7.74
CA VAL A 271 8.17 0.46 -6.45
C VAL A 271 8.90 -0.27 -5.32
N PHE A 272 8.84 -1.60 -5.26
CA PHE A 272 9.50 -2.39 -4.22
C PHE A 272 10.90 -2.87 -4.64
N HIS A 273 11.83 -2.75 -3.70
CA HIS A 273 13.01 -3.60 -3.64
C HIS A 273 12.62 -4.99 -3.15
N TYR A 274 13.18 -6.05 -3.74
CA TYR A 274 12.88 -7.42 -3.34
C TYR A 274 14.06 -8.05 -2.60
N ALA A 275 13.77 -8.53 -1.39
CA ALA A 275 14.73 -9.18 -0.51
C ALA A 275 14.36 -10.65 -0.30
N LEU A 276 15.31 -11.55 -0.51
CA LEU A 276 15.16 -12.96 -0.14
C LEU A 276 16.07 -13.30 1.04
N PHE A 277 15.47 -13.73 2.15
CA PHE A 277 16.19 -14.29 3.29
C PHE A 277 16.43 -15.79 3.05
N ALA A 278 17.67 -16.12 2.68
CA ALA A 278 18.07 -17.44 2.23
C ALA A 278 19.16 -18.07 3.13
N ASN A 279 19.47 -19.35 2.91
CA ASN A 279 20.51 -20.04 3.67
C ASN A 279 21.91 -19.55 3.27
N ARG A 280 22.29 -19.68 2.00
CA ARG A 280 23.55 -19.19 1.45
C ARG A 280 23.45 -19.02 -0.07
N TYR A 281 24.53 -18.49 -0.67
CA TYR A 281 24.64 -18.33 -2.12
C TYR A 281 26.10 -18.58 -2.57
N ASN A 282 26.28 -19.05 -3.81
CA ASN A 282 27.57 -19.32 -4.45
C ASN A 282 28.57 -20.10 -3.57
N GLY A 283 28.10 -20.99 -2.69
CA GLY A 283 28.93 -21.72 -1.74
C GLY A 283 29.65 -20.86 -0.69
N GLY A 284 29.32 -19.57 -0.59
CA GLY A 284 29.96 -18.61 0.29
C GLY A 284 29.35 -18.55 1.69
N SER A 285 30.03 -17.80 2.57
CA SER A 285 29.57 -17.47 3.93
C SER A 285 29.33 -15.97 4.10
N SER A 286 28.98 -15.24 3.03
CA SER A 286 28.58 -13.83 3.19
C SER A 286 27.23 -13.74 3.88
N SER A 287 26.96 -12.62 4.56
CA SER A 287 25.65 -12.31 5.15
C SER A 287 24.67 -11.66 4.17
N GLY A 288 25.11 -11.33 2.96
CA GLY A 288 24.22 -10.82 1.92
C GLY A 288 24.92 -10.46 0.62
N LEU A 289 24.10 -10.24 -0.42
CA LEU A 289 24.54 -9.86 -1.76
C LEU A 289 23.50 -8.92 -2.39
N SER A 290 23.93 -7.74 -2.83
CA SER A 290 23.09 -6.85 -3.64
C SER A 290 23.35 -7.09 -5.12
N ARG A 291 22.30 -6.99 -5.96
CA ARG A 291 22.41 -7.04 -7.42
C ARG A 291 23.06 -5.78 -8.01
N GLY A 292 23.37 -4.81 -7.15
CA GLY A 292 24.03 -3.56 -7.51
C GLY A 292 23.07 -2.52 -8.07
N ILE A 293 23.59 -1.33 -8.35
CA ILE A 293 22.83 -0.23 -8.95
C ILE A 293 22.91 -0.39 -10.48
N PRO A 294 21.80 -0.26 -11.22
CA PRO A 294 20.48 0.25 -10.82
C PRO A 294 19.45 -0.82 -10.43
N ALA A 295 19.86 -2.06 -10.15
CA ALA A 295 18.92 -3.10 -9.72
C ALA A 295 18.42 -2.86 -8.28
N HIS A 296 17.33 -3.54 -7.92
CA HIS A 296 16.63 -3.37 -6.64
C HIS A 296 16.53 -4.68 -5.83
N ASP A 297 17.19 -5.75 -6.29
CA ASP A 297 17.16 -7.07 -5.68
C ASP A 297 18.35 -7.30 -4.76
N PHE A 298 18.12 -7.97 -3.63
CA PHE A 298 19.20 -8.40 -2.76
C PHE A 298 18.87 -9.68 -1.98
N ILE A 299 19.92 -10.38 -1.58
CA ILE A 299 19.88 -11.58 -0.75
C ILE A 299 20.39 -11.20 0.63
N VAL A 300 19.66 -11.62 1.67
CA VAL A 300 20.17 -11.68 3.03
C VAL A 300 20.38 -13.15 3.37
N SER A 301 21.63 -13.56 3.54
CA SER A 301 21.96 -14.95 3.81
C SER A 301 22.36 -15.14 5.26
N LEU A 302 21.71 -16.08 5.94
CA LEU A 302 21.97 -16.32 7.35
C LEU A 302 23.07 -17.36 7.60
N GLY A 303 23.59 -18.01 6.55
CA GLY A 303 24.71 -18.94 6.57
C GLY A 303 24.47 -20.18 7.43
N ASN A 304 24.97 -21.34 7.00
CA ASN A 304 25.12 -22.48 7.94
C ASN A 304 26.41 -22.29 8.75
N TRP A 305 26.46 -21.23 9.57
CA TRP A 305 27.57 -21.02 10.48
C TRP A 305 27.52 -22.09 11.56
N SER A 306 28.60 -22.85 11.73
CA SER A 306 28.77 -23.64 12.95
C SER A 306 28.71 -22.66 14.12
N THR A 307 27.63 -22.70 14.90
CA THR A 307 27.35 -21.84 16.04
C THR A 307 28.62 -21.55 16.86
N PRO A 308 29.19 -20.34 16.82
CA PRO A 308 30.02 -19.87 17.91
C PRO A 308 29.04 -19.53 19.02
N GLY A 309 29.03 -20.32 20.10
CA GLY A 309 28.01 -20.28 21.14
C GLY A 309 27.61 -18.87 21.62
N GLY A 310 26.31 -18.63 21.68
CA GLY A 310 25.71 -17.52 22.42
C GLY A 310 24.55 -16.83 21.67
N PRO A 311 23.30 -16.90 22.17
CA PRO A 311 22.23 -16.04 21.66
C PRO A 311 22.49 -14.61 22.15
N CYS A 312 22.54 -13.65 21.24
CA CYS A 312 22.22 -12.27 21.58
C CYS A 312 20.70 -12.19 21.79
N SER A 313 20.27 -12.59 22.99
CA SER A 313 18.99 -12.23 23.61
C SER A 313 19.00 -10.78 24.06
#